data_AF-A0A6L7NNB5-F1
#
_entry.id   AF-A0A6L7NNB5-F1
#
_cell.length_a   1.000
_cell.length_b   1.000
_cell.length_c   1.000
_cell.angle_alpha   90.00
_cell.angle_beta   90.00
_cell.angle_gamma   90.00
#
_symmetry.space_group_name_H-M   'P 1'
#
loop_
_entity.id
_entity.type
_entity.pdbx_description
1 polymer ?
#
loop_
_entity_poly.entity_id
_entity_poly.type
_entity_poly.pdbx_seq_one_letter_code
_entity_poly.pdbx_strand_id
1 'polypeptide(L)'
;MTRIGLSTDELLSTTRAVRRRLDFERPVPHSVLRECVELAVQAPTASNMQTWHFVFVTERAKIEAVAGLYRRGFEAYVRGPTLADRAAEDGRSAGGRFAGHDRSWVAQQRRVVDSAVYLAQNMHR
;
A
#
# COMPACT_ATOMS: atom_id res chain seq x y z
N MET A 1 9.04 17.71 15.83
CA MET A 1 9.43 16.64 14.90
C MET A 1 10.64 15.92 15.44
N THR A 2 10.50 14.64 15.79
CA THR A 2 11.66 13.81 16.15
C THR A 2 12.44 13.51 14.87
N ARG A 3 13.66 14.04 14.75
CA ARG A 3 14.54 13.69 13.61
C ARG A 3 15.06 12.28 13.79
N ILE A 4 14.74 11.40 12.85
CA ILE A 4 15.19 9.99 12.83
C ILE A 4 16.56 9.80 12.17
N GLY A 5 17.25 10.88 11.78
CA GLY A 5 18.64 10.85 11.35
C GLY A 5 18.92 10.21 9.98
N LEU A 6 17.89 9.96 9.17
CA LEU A 6 18.05 9.40 7.83
C LEU A 6 18.45 10.48 6.82
N SER A 7 19.41 10.17 5.95
CA SER A 7 19.65 10.91 4.72
C SER A 7 18.50 10.75 3.72
N THR A 8 18.44 11.62 2.72
CA THR A 8 17.45 11.52 1.63
C THR A 8 17.54 10.19 0.90
N ASP A 9 18.76 9.70 0.62
CA ASP A 9 18.98 8.44 -0.06
C ASP A 9 18.51 7.26 0.77
N GLU A 10 18.78 7.26 2.09
CA GLU A 10 18.28 6.22 2.99
C GLU A 10 16.76 6.23 3.09
N LEU A 11 16.14 7.41 3.20
CA LEU A 11 14.69 7.55 3.27
C LEU A 11 14.02 6.98 2.00
N LEU A 12 14.48 7.41 0.82
CA LEU A 12 13.88 7.01 -0.45
C LEU A 12 14.18 5.55 -0.81
N SER A 13 15.39 5.07 -0.52
CA SER A 13 15.79 3.69 -0.82
C SER A 13 15.17 2.65 0.11
N THR A 14 14.65 3.05 1.28
CA THR A 14 14.02 2.13 2.27
C THR A 14 12.50 2.23 2.35
N THR A 15 11.89 3.31 1.83
CA THR A 15 10.42 3.44 1.79
C THR A 15 9.82 2.33 0.93
N ARG A 16 8.96 1.49 1.52
CA ARG A 16 8.28 0.35 0.87
C ARG A 16 6.82 0.31 1.29
N ALA A 17 5.99 -0.40 0.52
CA ALA A 17 4.65 -0.77 0.97
C ALA A 17 4.73 -1.80 2.11
N VAL A 18 4.60 -1.34 3.36
CA VAL A 18 4.62 -2.19 4.55
C VAL A 18 3.21 -2.64 4.89
N ARG A 19 2.95 -3.95 4.77
CA ARG A 19 1.63 -4.54 5.03
C ARG A 19 1.62 -5.56 6.16
N ARG A 20 2.67 -6.40 6.22
CA ARG A 20 2.79 -7.49 7.22
C ARG A 20 3.31 -7.05 8.59
N ARG A 21 3.94 -5.87 8.68
CA ARG A 21 4.44 -5.30 9.95
C ARG A 21 3.54 -4.22 10.52
N LEU A 22 2.33 -4.07 9.98
CA LEU A 22 1.34 -3.17 10.56
C LEU A 22 0.84 -3.80 11.86
N ASP A 23 0.87 -3.01 12.92
CA ASP A 23 0.21 -3.31 14.18
C ASP A 23 -1.18 -2.67 14.13
N PHE A 24 -2.21 -3.49 13.94
CA PHE A 24 -3.59 -3.03 13.76
C PHE A 24 -4.24 -2.58 15.07
N GLU A 25 -3.70 -3.02 16.21
CA GLU A 25 -4.25 -2.72 17.54
C GLU A 25 -3.65 -1.43 18.12
N ARG A 26 -2.49 -0.99 17.59
CA ARG A 26 -1.82 0.21 18.07
C ARG A 26 -2.46 1.48 17.49
N PRO A 27 -3.08 2.33 18.32
CA PRO A 27 -3.61 3.60 17.85
C PRO A 27 -2.48 4.53 17.40
N VAL A 28 -2.70 5.25 16.30
CA VAL A 28 -1.81 6.32 15.84
C VAL A 28 -2.27 7.64 16.47
N PRO A 29 -1.42 8.34 17.24
CA PRO A 29 -1.79 9.62 17.84
C PRO A 29 -2.15 10.67 16.78
N HIS A 30 -3.17 11.47 17.05
CA HIS A 30 -3.62 12.51 16.12
C HIS A 30 -2.52 13.55 15.80
N SER A 31 -1.60 13.81 16.73
CA SER A 31 -0.45 14.69 16.49
C SER A 31 0.48 14.16 15.40
N VAL A 32 0.70 12.85 15.35
CA VAL A 32 1.52 12.20 14.30
C VAL A 32 0.83 12.32 12.95
N LEU A 33 -0.49 12.08 12.89
CA LEU A 33 -1.26 12.24 11.66
C LEU A 33 -1.19 13.68 11.11
N ARG A 34 -1.26 14.67 12.00
CA ARG A 34 -1.11 16.08 11.64
C ARG A 34 0.28 16.39 11.10
N GLU A 35 1.34 15.93 11.77
CA GLU A 35 2.72 16.10 11.31
C GLU A 35 2.93 15.50 9.90
N CYS A 36 2.35 14.32 9.63
CA CYS A 36 2.39 13.72 8.30
C CYS A 36 1.70 14.59 7.24
N VAL A 37 0.55 15.21 7.55
CA VAL A 37 -0.15 16.09 6.62
C VAL A 37 0.61 17.40 6.40
N GLU A 38 1.18 17.99 7.44
CA GLU A 38 2.01 19.20 7.33
C GLU A 38 3.19 19.01 6.36
N LEU A 39 3.77 17.80 6.33
CA LEU A 39 4.77 17.40 5.34
C LEU A 39 4.16 17.14 3.95
N ALA A 40 3.02 16.43 3.88
CA ALA A 40 2.40 16.07 2.61
C ALA A 40 1.94 17.28 1.80
N VAL A 41 1.44 18.33 2.45
CA VAL A 41 0.99 19.56 1.78
C VAL A 41 2.12 20.41 1.19
N GLN A 42 3.38 20.05 1.45
CA GLN A 42 4.53 20.65 0.74
C GLN A 42 4.61 20.20 -0.72
N ALA A 43 3.87 19.17 -1.12
CA ALA A 43 3.82 18.74 -2.51
C ALA A 43 3.25 19.86 -3.41
N PRO A 44 3.88 20.14 -4.57
CA PRO A 44 3.41 21.20 -5.47
C PRO A 44 2.05 20.83 -6.09
N THR A 45 1.22 21.85 -6.33
CA THR A 45 -0.03 21.71 -7.08
C THR A 45 -0.15 22.74 -8.18
N ALA A 46 -0.86 22.38 -9.26
CA ALA A 46 -1.21 23.32 -10.31
C ALA A 46 -1.91 24.54 -9.72
N SER A 47 -1.39 25.73 -10.02
CA SER A 47 -1.91 27.01 -9.53
C SER A 47 -2.07 27.10 -8.01
N ASN A 48 -1.32 26.29 -7.24
CA ASN A 48 -1.44 26.18 -5.79
C ASN A 48 -2.87 25.86 -5.29
N MET A 49 -3.68 25.15 -6.09
CA MET A 49 -5.10 24.91 -5.76
C MET A 49 -5.31 23.99 -4.55
N GLN A 50 -4.33 23.15 -4.20
CA GLN A 50 -4.37 22.28 -3.01
C GLN A 50 -5.70 21.50 -2.86
N THR A 51 -6.20 20.89 -3.94
CA THR A 51 -7.54 20.26 -4.01
C THR A 51 -7.69 18.94 -3.24
N TRP A 52 -6.64 18.52 -2.54
CA TRP A 52 -6.63 17.34 -1.69
C TRP A 52 -7.45 17.55 -0.42
N HIS A 53 -8.12 16.48 -0.01
CA HIS A 53 -8.80 16.38 1.27
C HIS A 53 -8.23 15.17 2.01
N PHE A 54 -7.83 15.37 3.27
CA PHE A 54 -7.37 14.29 4.14
C PHE A 54 -8.49 13.91 5.09
N VAL A 55 -8.93 12.65 5.04
CA VAL A 55 -9.96 12.12 5.94
C VAL A 55 -9.33 11.04 6.81
N PHE A 56 -9.19 11.32 8.11
CA PHE A 56 -8.70 10.35 9.08
C PHE A 56 -9.86 9.52 9.62
N VAL A 57 -9.82 8.21 9.39
CA VAL A 57 -10.83 7.26 9.88
C VAL A 57 -10.24 6.53 11.08
N THR A 58 -10.66 6.93 12.29
CA THR A 58 -10.14 6.37 13.55
C THR A 58 -11.19 5.58 14.34
N GLU A 59 -12.48 5.77 14.05
CA GLU A 59 -13.57 5.01 14.69
C GLU A 59 -13.61 3.57 14.16
N ARG A 60 -13.60 2.60 15.09
CA ARG A 60 -13.52 1.16 14.76
C ARG A 60 -14.56 0.70 13.76
N ALA A 61 -15.84 1.07 13.97
CA ALA A 61 -16.94 0.72 13.10
C ALA A 61 -16.79 1.27 11.67
N LYS A 62 -16.23 2.49 11.52
CA LYS A 62 -15.96 3.07 10.20
C LYS A 62 -14.79 2.37 9.52
N ILE A 63 -13.74 2.02 10.26
CA ILE A 63 -12.61 1.26 9.71
C ILE A 63 -13.08 -0.12 9.23
N GLU A 64 -13.94 -0.82 9.99
CA GLU A 64 -14.52 -2.09 9.58
C GLU A 64 -15.34 -1.96 8.28
N ALA A 65 -16.18 -0.93 8.17
CA ALA A 65 -16.96 -0.67 6.96
C ALA A 65 -16.04 -0.38 5.75
N VAL A 66 -15.01 0.44 5.93
CA VAL A 66 -14.01 0.75 4.89
C VAL A 66 -13.20 -0.50 4.52
N ALA A 67 -12.80 -1.32 5.49
CA ALA A 67 -12.10 -2.59 5.24
C ALA A 67 -12.98 -3.56 4.44
N GLY A 68 -14.29 -3.58 4.70
CA GLY A 68 -15.26 -4.33 3.90
C GLY A 68 -15.34 -3.85 2.45
N LEU A 69 -15.35 -2.54 2.21
CA LEU A 69 -15.29 -1.96 0.85
C LEU A 69 -13.96 -2.29 0.16
N TYR A 70 -12.85 -2.09 0.87
CA TYR A 70 -11.51 -2.38 0.40
C TYR A 70 -11.37 -3.84 -0.02
N ARG A 71 -11.84 -4.79 0.81
CA ARG A 71 -11.78 -6.22 0.51
C ARG A 71 -12.55 -6.55 -0.77
N ARG A 72 -13.75 -6.00 -0.98
CA ARG A 72 -14.52 -6.23 -2.22
C ARG A 72 -13.81 -5.67 -3.45
N GLY A 73 -13.24 -4.45 -3.34
CA GLY A 73 -12.46 -3.85 -4.42
C GLY A 73 -11.19 -4.67 -4.72
N PHE A 74 -10.50 -5.15 -3.69
CA PHE A 74 -9.34 -6.01 -3.83
C PHE A 74 -9.68 -7.36 -4.45
N GLU A 75 -10.79 -7.99 -4.05
CA GLU A 75 -11.29 -9.23 -4.65
C GLU A 75 -11.60 -9.07 -6.15
N ALA A 76 -12.22 -7.97 -6.55
CA ALA A 76 -12.43 -7.66 -7.96
C ALA A 76 -11.11 -7.42 -8.69
N TYR A 77 -10.16 -6.72 -8.06
CA TYR A 77 -8.85 -6.42 -8.64
C TYR A 77 -7.97 -7.67 -8.81
N VAL A 78 -8.00 -8.62 -7.86
CA VAL A 78 -7.27 -9.91 -7.97
C VAL A 78 -7.90 -10.87 -8.96
N ARG A 79 -9.22 -10.81 -9.16
CA ARG A 79 -9.95 -11.63 -10.15
C ARG A 79 -9.89 -11.04 -11.56
N GLY A 80 -9.61 -9.74 -11.67
CA GLY A 80 -9.34 -9.09 -12.95
C GLY A 80 -7.98 -9.49 -13.52
N PRO A 81 -7.71 -9.19 -14.80
CA PRO A 81 -6.49 -9.60 -15.51
C PRO A 81 -5.20 -8.89 -15.03
N THR A 82 -5.21 -8.34 -13.81
CA THR A 82 -4.31 -7.25 -13.43
C THR A 82 -3.70 -7.36 -12.04
N LEU A 83 -3.50 -8.56 -11.48
CA LEU A 83 -2.60 -8.66 -10.32
C LEU A 83 -1.52 -9.70 -10.44
N ALA A 84 -1.83 -10.80 -11.11
CA ALA A 84 -0.90 -11.81 -11.49
C ALA A 84 -1.68 -12.76 -12.39
N ASP A 85 -1.80 -12.50 -13.69
CA ASP A 85 -2.13 -13.59 -14.64
C ASP A 85 -1.00 -14.67 -14.68
N ARG A 86 -0.07 -14.69 -13.70
CA ARG A 86 1.38 -14.79 -13.93
C ARG A 86 2.30 -15.07 -12.75
N ALA A 87 1.81 -15.31 -11.52
CA ALA A 87 2.76 -15.74 -10.49
C ALA A 87 3.40 -17.10 -10.86
N ALA A 88 2.69 -17.91 -11.65
CA ALA A 88 3.17 -19.06 -12.40
C ALA A 88 1.99 -19.64 -13.19
N GLU A 89 2.10 -19.77 -14.50
CA GLU A 89 1.62 -20.99 -15.16
C GLU A 89 2.88 -21.62 -15.78
N ASP A 90 3.42 -22.64 -15.09
CA ASP A 90 4.39 -23.62 -15.59
C ASP A 90 5.76 -23.16 -16.12
N GLY A 91 6.24 -21.98 -15.75
CA GLY A 91 7.56 -21.49 -16.19
C GLY A 91 7.66 -21.28 -17.71
N ARG A 92 6.55 -21.36 -18.44
CA ARG A 92 6.43 -20.84 -19.79
C ARG A 92 6.00 -19.40 -19.64
N SER A 93 6.76 -18.50 -20.24
CA SER A 93 6.46 -17.07 -20.26
C SER A 93 5.02 -16.88 -20.68
N ALA A 94 4.14 -16.62 -19.70
CA ALA A 94 2.79 -16.17 -19.99
C ALA A 94 2.94 -14.98 -20.96
N GLY A 95 2.16 -14.98 -22.05
CA GLY A 95 2.05 -13.84 -22.95
C GLY A 95 1.28 -12.69 -22.30
N GLY A 96 1.59 -11.44 -22.64
CA GLY A 96 0.96 -10.22 -22.09
C GLY A 96 1.92 -9.26 -21.39
N ARG A 97 1.43 -8.33 -20.56
CA ARG A 97 2.14 -7.13 -20.05
C ARG A 97 3.45 -7.34 -19.25
N PHE A 98 3.76 -8.57 -18.84
CA PHE A 98 4.94 -8.89 -18.00
C PHE A 98 5.72 -10.13 -18.52
N ALA A 99 5.74 -10.37 -19.83
CA ALA A 99 6.54 -11.43 -20.42
C ALA A 99 8.05 -11.10 -20.29
N GLY A 100 8.90 -12.13 -20.06
CA GLY A 100 10.36 -12.00 -20.08
C GLY A 100 11.06 -11.75 -18.74
N HIS A 101 10.33 -11.81 -17.61
CA HIS A 101 10.94 -11.70 -16.27
C HIS A 101 11.54 -13.02 -15.77
N ASP A 102 12.62 -12.93 -15.00
CA ASP A 102 13.30 -14.08 -14.41
C ASP A 102 12.58 -14.65 -13.16
N ARG A 103 13.09 -15.78 -12.64
CA ARG A 103 12.54 -16.44 -11.44
C ARG A 103 12.60 -15.58 -10.18
N SER A 104 13.58 -14.69 -10.05
CA SER A 104 13.75 -13.83 -8.88
C SER A 104 12.65 -12.76 -8.82
N TRP A 105 12.33 -12.18 -9.97
CA TRP A 105 11.22 -11.24 -10.13
C TRP A 105 9.89 -11.92 -9.82
N VAL A 106 9.65 -13.12 -10.37
CA VAL A 106 8.41 -13.89 -10.10
C VAL A 106 8.26 -14.16 -8.60
N ALA A 107 9.33 -14.61 -7.93
CA ALA A 107 9.32 -14.83 -6.49
C ALA A 107 9.05 -13.54 -5.69
N GLN A 108 9.60 -12.40 -6.13
CA GLN A 108 9.33 -11.11 -5.52
C GLN A 108 7.87 -10.68 -5.71
N GLN A 109 7.32 -10.80 -6.92
CA GLN A 109 5.91 -10.45 -7.18
C GLN A 109 4.96 -11.30 -6.33
N ARG A 110 5.24 -12.60 -6.18
CA ARG A 110 4.47 -13.46 -5.27
C ARG A 110 4.47 -12.92 -3.84
N ARG A 111 5.62 -12.52 -3.29
CA ARG A 111 5.69 -11.89 -1.95
C ARG A 111 4.90 -10.58 -1.86
N VAL A 112 4.91 -9.77 -2.92
CA VAL A 112 4.14 -8.52 -3.00
C VAL A 112 2.65 -8.83 -2.94
N VAL A 113 2.16 -9.75 -3.78
CA VAL A 113 0.75 -10.19 -3.78
C VAL A 113 0.36 -10.77 -2.43
N ASP A 114 1.16 -11.69 -1.88
CA ASP A 114 0.90 -12.31 -0.57
C ASP A 114 0.82 -11.27 0.56
N SER A 115 1.59 -10.18 0.47
CA SER A 115 1.51 -9.08 1.43
C SER A 115 0.24 -8.24 1.25
N ALA A 116 -0.25 -8.08 0.02
CA ALA A 116 -1.49 -7.36 -0.28
C ALA A 116 -2.71 -8.15 0.19
N VAL A 117 -2.72 -9.47 -0.04
CA VAL A 117 -3.73 -10.40 0.50
C VAL A 117 -3.79 -10.30 2.02
N TYR A 118 -2.63 -10.30 2.69
CA TYR A 118 -2.57 -10.14 4.15
C TYR A 118 -3.26 -8.86 4.63
N LEU A 119 -3.00 -7.71 3.99
CA LEU A 119 -3.68 -6.46 4.35
C LEU A 119 -5.19 -6.54 4.13
N ALA A 120 -5.64 -7.04 2.96
CA ALA A 120 -7.07 -7.14 2.65
C ALA A 120 -7.84 -8.02 3.66
N GLN A 121 -7.19 -9.05 4.21
CA GLN A 121 -7.76 -9.92 5.22
C GLN A 121 -7.75 -9.28 6.62
N ASN A 122 -6.78 -8.44 6.95
CA ASN A 122 -6.54 -7.96 8.31
C ASN A 122 -6.88 -6.48 8.56
N MET A 123 -7.15 -5.67 7.53
CA MET A 123 -7.42 -4.22 7.67
C MET A 123 -8.60 -3.87 8.60
N HIS A 124 -9.52 -4.82 8.82
CA HIS A 124 -10.66 -4.64 9.72
C HIS A 124 -10.29 -4.70 11.20
N ARG A 125 -9.12 -5.26 11.51
CA ARG A 125 -8.59 -5.37 12.88
C ARG A 125 -8.19 -4.00 13.41
#